data_AF-A0A2P8Q9G8-F1
#
_entry.id   AF-A0A2P8Q9G8-F1
#
_cell.length_a   1.000
_cell.length_b   1.000
_cell.length_c   1.000
_cell.angle_alpha   90.00
_cell.angle_beta   90.00
_cell.angle_gamma   90.00
#
_symmetry.space_group_name_H-M   'P 1'
#
loop_
_entity.id
_entity.type
_entity.pdbx_description
1 polymer ?
#
loop_
_entity_poly.entity_id
_entity_poly.type
_entity_poly.pdbx_seq_one_letter_code
_entity_poly.pdbx_strand_id
1 'polypeptide(L)' 'MRLLGHFEEVSDSRRYPSDLSDACWALVEPPLTSWRTERARHGLNIGHAPRRDLRNVLDAVLYVVPRRHPLALPPA' A
#
# COMPACT_ATOMS: atom_id res chain seq x y z
N MET A 1 18.24 12.66 -18.48
CA MET A 1 18.56 13.37 -17.23
C MET A 1 17.88 12.62 -16.07
N ARG A 2 18.60 12.44 -14.96
CA ARG A 2 18.36 11.48 -13.87
C ARG A 2 16.97 11.55 -13.21
N LEU A 3 16.47 10.36 -12.88
CA LEU A 3 15.60 9.98 -11.76
C LEU A 3 15.50 11.06 -10.65
N LEU A 4 14.33 11.71 -10.57
CA LEU A 4 13.78 12.19 -9.29
C LEU A 4 12.97 10.99 -8.78
N GLY A 5 13.26 10.34 -7.67
CA GLY A 5 14.01 10.74 -6.50
C GLY A 5 13.24 10.09 -5.35
N HIS A 6 13.83 9.07 -4.73
CA HIS A 6 13.43 8.51 -3.44
C HIS A 6 11.91 8.34 -3.20
N PHE A 7 11.35 7.23 -3.68
CA PHE A 7 10.21 6.56 -3.02
C PHE A 7 10.70 5.53 -1.97
N GLU A 8 11.90 5.72 -1.43
CA GLU A 8 12.33 5.09 -0.18
C GLU A 8 12.20 6.14 0.93
N GLU A 9 10.96 6.51 1.26
CA GLU A 9 10.67 6.76 2.66
C GLU A 9 10.54 5.36 3.26
N VAL A 10 11.65 4.82 3.78
CA VAL A 10 11.62 3.64 4.66
C VAL A 10 10.83 4.09 5.88
N SER A 11 9.51 3.99 5.75
CA SER A 11 8.59 4.16 6.86
C SER A 11 9.03 3.13 7.90
N ASP A 12 9.24 3.57 9.13
CA ASP A 12 9.41 2.72 10.33
C ASP A 12 8.09 1.97 10.66
N SER A 13 7.40 1.53 9.61
CA SER A 13 6.26 0.65 9.62
C SER A 13 6.80 -0.74 9.85
N ARG A 14 6.34 -1.41 10.90
CA ARG A 14 6.55 -2.85 11.09
C ARG A 14 6.13 -3.56 9.80
N ARG A 15 7.11 -4.08 9.03
CA ARG A 15 6.85 -4.86 7.81
C ARG A 15 5.89 -6.00 8.13
N TYR A 16 4.79 -6.10 7.39
CA TYR A 16 3.87 -7.22 7.54
C TYR A 16 4.44 -8.44 6.79
N PRO A 17 4.18 -9.66 7.29
CA PRO A 17 4.54 -10.89 6.57
C PRO A 17 3.93 -10.98 5.15
N SER A 18 2.89 -10.19 4.89
CA SER A 18 2.15 -10.08 3.63
C SER A 18 2.56 -8.91 2.75
N ASP A 19 3.64 -8.19 3.10
CA ASP A 19 4.09 -7.02 2.34
C ASP A 19 4.35 -7.35 0.88
N LEU A 20 4.03 -6.39 0.01
CA LEU A 20 4.33 -6.51 -1.42
C LEU A 20 5.82 -6.34 -1.69
N SER A 21 6.35 -7.24 -2.53
CA SER A 21 7.64 -7.02 -3.16
C SER A 21 7.59 -5.78 -4.04
N ASP A 22 8.75 -5.14 -4.25
CA ASP A 22 8.83 -3.95 -5.11
C ASP A 22 8.36 -4.24 -6.54
N ALA A 23 8.57 -5.46 -7.03
CA ALA A 23 8.08 -5.91 -8.33
C ALA A 23 6.55 -5.96 -8.39
N CYS A 24 5.88 -6.46 -7.35
CA CYS A 24 4.42 -6.44 -7.29
C CYS A 24 3.88 -5.01 -7.09
N TRP A 25 4.55 -4.20 -6.27
CA TRP A 25 4.22 -2.79 -6.07
C TRP A 25 4.25 -1.99 -7.38
N ALA A 26 5.30 -2.17 -8.19
CA ALA A 26 5.45 -1.49 -9.48
C ALA A 26 4.30 -1.74 -10.46
N LEU A 27 3.59 -2.86 -10.35
CA LEU A 27 2.43 -3.19 -11.19
C LEU A 27 1.15 -2.51 -10.71
N VAL A 28 0.99 -2.30 -9.40
CA VAL A 28 -0.26 -1.81 -8.80
C VAL A 28 -0.23 -0.32 -8.46
N GLU A 29 0.97 0.24 -8.28
CA GLU A 29 1.17 1.65 -7.92
C GLU A 29 0.56 2.63 -8.95
N PRO A 30 0.75 2.48 -10.28
CA PRO A 30 0.22 3.43 -11.24
C PRO A 30 -1.33 3.57 -11.23
N PRO A 31 -2.12 2.47 -11.28
CA PRO A 31 -3.58 2.60 -11.21
C PRO A 31 -4.07 3.09 -9.84
N LEU A 32 -3.40 2.71 -8.74
CA LEU A 32 -3.77 3.17 -7.39
C LEU A 32 -3.51 4.67 -7.19
N THR A 33 -2.38 5.17 -7.68
CA THR A 33 -2.03 6.59 -7.63
C THR A 33 -3.01 7.42 -8.47
N SER A 34 -3.40 6.92 -9.66
CA SER A 34 -4.42 7.55 -10.50
C SER A 34 -5.77 7.63 -9.79
N TRP A 35 -6.24 6.51 -9.22
CA TRP A 35 -7.48 6.46 -8.45
C TRP A 35 -7.46 7.41 -7.24
N ARG A 36 -6.35 7.47 -6.49
CA ARG A 36 -6.21 8.39 -5.34
C ARG A 36 -6.33 9.84 -5.78
N THR A 37 -5.68 10.20 -6.89
CA THR A 37 -5.72 11.54 -7.45
C THR A 37 -7.13 11.91 -7.88
N GLU A 38 -7.83 11.00 -8.54
CA GLU A 38 -9.21 11.21 -8.96
C GLU A 38 -10.16 11.36 -7.76
N ARG A 39 -10.00 10.51 -6.73
CA ARG A 39 -10.77 10.63 -5.49
C ARG A 39 -10.49 11.91 -4.73
N ALA A 40 -9.25 12.41 -4.74
CA ALA A 40 -8.91 13.69 -4.13
C ALA A 40 -9.56 14.87 -4.87
N ARG A 41 -9.73 14.79 -6.19
CA ARG A 41 -10.42 15.81 -7.00
C ARG A 41 -11.94 15.84 -6.77
N HIS A 42 -12.54 14.67 -6.56
CA HIS A 42 -13.99 14.51 -6.40
C HIS A 42 -14.47 14.40 -4.95
N GLY A 43 -13.56 14.29 -3.99
CA GLY A 43 -13.89 14.22 -2.58
C GLY A 43 -14.34 15.57 -2.03
N LEU A 44 -15.42 15.57 -1.24
CA LEU A 44 -15.61 16.64 -0.26
C LEU A 44 -14.35 16.65 0.61
N ASN A 45 -13.63 17.78 0.67
CA ASN A 45 -12.38 17.96 1.41
C ASN A 45 -12.62 17.92 2.95
N ILE A 46 -13.36 16.91 3.41
CA ILE A 46 -13.77 16.66 4.79
C ILE A 46 -12.68 15.77 5.39
N GLY A 47 -11.62 16.41 5.88
CA GLY A 47 -10.52 15.74 6.55
C GLY A 47 -9.18 15.95 5.86
N HIS A 48 -8.11 15.91 6.66
CA HIS A 48 -6.73 16.14 6.23
C HIS A 48 -6.31 15.28 5.03
N ALA A 49 -5.31 15.79 4.30
CA ALA A 49 -4.60 15.04 3.28
C ALA A 49 -4.25 13.62 3.78
N PRO A 50 -4.33 12.59 2.92
CA PRO A 50 -4.09 11.21 3.33
C PRO A 50 -2.72 11.09 4.02
N ARG A 51 -2.73 10.85 5.33
CA ARG A 51 -1.50 10.74 6.15
C ARG A 51 -0.74 9.43 5.93
N ARG A 52 -1.33 8.46 5.23
CA ARG A 52 -0.77 7.12 5.04
C ARG A 52 -0.36 6.92 3.59
N ASP A 53 0.84 6.39 3.42
CA ASP A 53 1.34 5.96 2.11
C ASP A 53 0.48 4.81 1.55
N LEU A 54 0.30 4.79 0.23
CA LEU A 54 -0.55 3.79 -0.45
C LEU A 54 0.01 2.37 -0.28
N ARG A 55 1.33 2.20 -0.24
CA ARG A 55 1.97 0.90 -0.03
C ARG A 55 1.65 0.38 1.36
N ASN A 56 1.85 1.22 2.38
CA ASN A 56 1.51 0.88 3.77
C ASN A 56 0.02 0.49 3.93
N VAL A 57 -0.90 1.17 3.23
CA VAL A 57 -2.33 0.82 3.26
C VAL A 57 -2.58 -0.54 2.59
N LEU A 58 -1.96 -0.79 1.43
CA LEU A 58 -2.14 -2.04 0.69
C LEU A 58 -1.54 -3.23 1.45
N ASP A 59 -0.36 -3.07 2.02
CA ASP A 59 0.29 -4.08 2.88
C ASP A 59 -0.59 -4.44 4.08
N ALA A 60 -1.21 -3.45 4.73
CA ALA A 60 -2.16 -3.66 5.81
C ALA A 60 -3.45 -4.37 5.35
N VAL A 61 -3.97 -4.04 4.18
CA VAL A 61 -5.14 -4.75 3.59
C VAL A 61 -4.78 -6.20 3.29
N LEU A 62 -3.61 -6.47 2.71
CA LEU A 62 -3.16 -7.82 2.39
C LEU A 62 -2.88 -8.66 3.64
N TYR A 63 -2.53 -8.01 4.76
CA TYR A 63 -2.43 -8.69 6.04
C TYR A 63 -3.80 -9.13 6.57
N VAL A 64 -4.81 -8.26 6.48
CA VAL A 64 -6.17 -8.53 7.00
C VAL A 64 -6.95 -9.46 6.08
N VAL A 65 -6.74 -9.38 4.76
CA VAL A 65 -7.44 -10.21 3.79
C VAL A 65 -6.70 -11.53 3.64
N PRO A 66 -7.21 -12.64 4.21
CA PRO A 66 -6.59 -13.93 3.97
C PRO A 66 -6.61 -14.21 2.46
N ARG A 67 -5.43 -14.31 1.85
CA ARG A 67 -5.31 -15.04 0.59
C ARG A 67 -5.88 -16.41 0.90
N ARG A 68 -6.91 -16.84 0.17
CA ARG A 68 -7.49 -18.18 0.35
C ARG A 68 -6.39 -19.23 0.17
N HIS A 69 -5.77 -19.60 1.28
CA HIS A 69 -4.94 -20.76 1.47
C HIS A 69 -5.62 -21.54 2.60
N PRO A 70 -6.05 -22.79 2.37
CA PRO A 70 -6.78 -23.54 3.37
C PRO A 70 -5.85 -23.82 4.57
N LEU A 71 -6.34 -23.49 5.77
CA LEU A 71 -5.92 -24.00 7.07
C LEU A 71 -4.42 -24.32 7.24
N ALA A 72 -3.61 -23.30 7.56
CA ALA A 72 -2.42 -23.51 8.36
C ALA A 72 -2.74 -23.06 9.80
N LEU A 73 -3.07 -24.04 10.66
CA LEU A 73 -3.22 -23.85 12.09
C LEU A 73 -1.86 -23.41 12.68
N PRO A 74 -1.79 -22.45 13.61
CA PRO A 74 -0.53 -22.16 14.31
C PRO A 74 -0.08 -23.41 15.11
N PRO A 75 1.22 -23.75 15.15
CA PRO A 75 1.72 -24.80 16.03
C PRO A 75 1.49 -24.40 17.50
N ALA A 76 1.11 -25.39 18.30
CA ALA A 76 0.83 -25.31 19.73
C ALA A 76 2.01 -24.81 20.56
#